data_AF-D3RZ53-F1
#
_entry.id   AF-D3RZ53-F1
#
_cell.length_a   1.000
_cell.length_b   1.000
_cell.length_c   1.000
_cell.angle_alpha   90.00
_cell.angle_beta   90.00
_cell.angle_gamma   90.00
#
_symmetry.space_group_name_H-M   'P 1'
#
loop_
_entity.id
_entity.type
_entity.pdbx_description
1 polymer ?
#
loop_
_entity_poly.entity_id
_entity_poly.type
_entity_poly.pdbx_seq_one_letter_code
_entity_poly.pdbx_strand_id
1 'polypeptide(L)'
;MRICFRVKESGKLLSGFLVTPEGVIQVKGCVDVSEELLSKGFVFKGEYKGREFEYRFEEVFDVVELSEKELLFEASELDLKLIEQLIFHKLNEFRESNDLKPLNWSEKIAEAAREKSMFLVNEFSHDSGKNAYDLLRERGIYFLTVGENIYRISGLKSTVKEEFVAERCVESWKKSRGHRKVMLQDFSHAGVGCFAKGKSVYVTLIAILNNYTISSSFKKGQEIFIQPVDEEFEGVVKVRVRTNPKNCFEVEDKEFYSKDDVIVVRVLRDCDGVIEIEYPL
;
A
#
# COMPACT_ATOMS: atom_id res chain seq x y z
N MET A 1 -12.49 -35.37 -23.73
CA MET A 1 -13.41 -34.26 -24.08
C MET A 1 -12.69 -33.32 -25.03
N ARG A 2 -13.40 -32.74 -26.00
CA ARG A 2 -12.83 -31.72 -26.91
C ARG A 2 -13.25 -30.34 -26.44
N ILE A 3 -12.29 -29.49 -26.14
CA ILE A 3 -12.53 -28.10 -25.75
C ILE A 3 -12.02 -27.16 -26.84
N CYS A 4 -12.81 -26.14 -27.16
CA CYS A 4 -12.44 -25.10 -28.14
C CYS A 4 -12.40 -23.72 -27.48
N PHE A 5 -11.33 -22.98 -27.74
CA PHE A 5 -11.13 -21.62 -27.26
C PHE A 5 -11.36 -20.65 -28.41
N ARG A 6 -12.27 -19.70 -28.22
CA ARG A 6 -12.60 -18.73 -29.27
C ARG A 6 -12.87 -17.33 -28.72
N VAL A 7 -12.62 -16.35 -29.57
CA VAL A 7 -13.06 -14.97 -29.36
C VAL A 7 -14.56 -14.91 -29.55
N LYS A 8 -15.28 -14.42 -28.53
CA LYS A 8 -16.75 -14.40 -28.51
C LYS A 8 -17.35 -13.66 -29.71
N GLU A 9 -16.78 -12.50 -30.06
CA GLU A 9 -17.33 -11.61 -31.07
C GLU A 9 -17.06 -12.08 -32.51
N SER A 10 -15.88 -12.64 -32.77
CA SER A 10 -15.46 -13.01 -34.13
C SER A 10 -15.51 -14.50 -34.41
N GLY A 11 -15.70 -15.33 -33.38
CA GLY A 11 -15.55 -16.79 -33.47
C GLY A 11 -14.11 -17.25 -33.73
N LYS A 12 -13.13 -16.32 -33.77
CA LYS A 12 -11.73 -16.63 -34.07
C LYS A 12 -11.18 -17.59 -33.02
N LEU A 13 -10.63 -18.70 -33.48
CA LEU A 13 -9.98 -19.69 -32.63
C LEU A 13 -8.70 -19.12 -31.99
N LEU A 14 -8.56 -19.33 -30.69
CA LEU A 14 -7.41 -18.90 -29.90
C LEU A 14 -6.36 -20.02 -29.84
N SER A 15 -5.09 -19.63 -29.86
CA SER A 15 -3.97 -20.55 -29.68
C SER A 15 -3.20 -20.18 -28.43
N GLY A 16 -2.54 -21.15 -27.81
CA GLY A 16 -1.86 -20.95 -26.55
C GLY A 16 -1.46 -22.26 -25.88
N PHE A 17 -1.48 -22.26 -24.55
CA PHE A 17 -1.10 -23.38 -23.71
C PHE A 17 -2.10 -23.56 -22.57
N LEU A 18 -2.47 -24.81 -22.33
CA LEU A 18 -3.14 -25.23 -21.11
C LEU A 18 -2.09 -25.66 -20.10
N VAL A 19 -2.03 -24.96 -18.99
CA VAL A 19 -1.22 -25.33 -17.82
C VAL A 19 -2.13 -26.04 -16.84
N THR A 20 -1.84 -27.30 -16.58
CA THR A 20 -2.56 -28.18 -15.66
C THR A 20 -1.60 -28.64 -14.55
N PRO A 21 -2.09 -29.26 -13.47
CA PRO A 21 -1.22 -29.85 -12.44
C PRO A 21 -0.27 -30.93 -12.99
N GLU A 22 -0.61 -31.57 -14.11
CA GLU A 22 0.13 -32.70 -14.69
C GLU A 22 1.05 -32.28 -15.84
N GLY A 23 0.97 -31.03 -16.32
CA GLY A 23 1.88 -30.52 -17.33
C GLY A 23 1.32 -29.37 -18.16
N VAL A 24 1.96 -29.14 -19.32
CA VAL A 24 1.58 -28.09 -20.27
C VAL A 24 1.19 -28.71 -21.60
N ILE A 25 0.01 -28.35 -22.11
CA ILE A 25 -0.54 -28.86 -23.38
C ILE A 25 -0.69 -27.70 -24.36
N GLN A 26 -0.13 -27.84 -25.56
CA GLN A 26 -0.28 -26.83 -26.61
C GLN A 26 -1.70 -26.87 -27.19
N VAL A 27 -2.30 -25.69 -27.38
CA VAL A 27 -3.64 -25.52 -27.96
C VAL A 27 -3.54 -24.73 -29.26
N LYS A 28 -4.14 -25.25 -30.33
CA LYS A 28 -4.33 -24.57 -31.62
C LYS A 28 -5.81 -24.54 -31.96
N GLY A 29 -6.54 -23.61 -31.33
CA GLY A 29 -7.99 -23.50 -31.43
C GLY A 29 -8.75 -24.47 -30.53
N CYS A 30 -8.67 -25.77 -30.83
CA CYS A 30 -9.27 -26.81 -29.99
C CYS A 30 -8.22 -27.83 -29.56
N VAL A 31 -8.52 -28.54 -28.48
CA VAL A 31 -7.66 -29.61 -27.96
C VAL A 31 -8.51 -30.72 -27.36
N ASP A 32 -8.06 -31.95 -27.54
CA ASP A 32 -8.63 -33.14 -26.89
C ASP A 32 -7.86 -33.41 -25.60
N VAL A 33 -8.58 -33.44 -24.48
CA VAL A 33 -8.01 -33.59 -23.13
C VAL A 33 -8.98 -34.36 -22.23
N SER A 34 -8.47 -35.08 -21.23
CA SER A 34 -9.31 -35.81 -20.30
C SER A 34 -10.07 -34.85 -19.38
N GLU A 35 -11.32 -35.19 -19.07
CA GLU A 35 -12.15 -34.39 -18.16
C GLU A 35 -11.58 -34.38 -16.75
N GLU A 36 -11.05 -35.52 -16.29
CA GLU A 36 -10.35 -35.67 -15.00
C GLU A 36 -9.16 -34.70 -14.85
N LEU A 37 -8.46 -34.40 -15.93
CA LEU A 37 -7.35 -33.45 -15.90
C LEU A 37 -7.84 -32.02 -15.72
N LEU A 38 -8.94 -31.66 -16.39
CA LEU A 38 -9.50 -30.31 -16.33
C LEU A 38 -10.29 -30.06 -15.04
N SER A 39 -10.90 -31.10 -14.45
CA SER A 39 -11.64 -30.97 -13.19
C SER A 39 -10.76 -30.60 -11.99
N LYS A 40 -9.44 -30.71 -12.13
CA LYS A 40 -8.45 -30.24 -11.15
C LYS A 40 -8.14 -28.73 -11.29
N GLY A 41 -8.83 -28.05 -12.19
CA GLY A 41 -8.58 -26.68 -12.57
C GLY A 41 -7.40 -26.55 -13.54
N PHE A 42 -7.49 -25.58 -14.43
CA PHE A 42 -6.47 -25.34 -15.45
C PHE A 42 -6.32 -23.86 -15.75
N VAL A 43 -5.18 -23.49 -16.34
CA VAL A 43 -4.91 -22.13 -16.77
C VAL A 43 -4.67 -22.12 -18.27
N PHE A 44 -5.47 -21.35 -19.01
CA PHE A 44 -5.25 -21.10 -20.42
C PHE A 44 -4.46 -19.81 -20.59
N LYS A 45 -3.25 -19.93 -21.16
CA LYS A 45 -2.37 -18.80 -21.46
C LYS A 45 -2.12 -18.70 -22.96
N GLY A 46 -1.97 -17.50 -23.48
CA GLY A 46 -1.67 -17.30 -24.89
C GLY A 46 -1.45 -15.84 -25.22
N GLU A 47 -1.40 -15.54 -26.50
CA GLU A 47 -1.28 -14.18 -27.00
C GLU A 47 -2.44 -13.88 -27.96
N TYR A 48 -3.02 -12.70 -27.82
CA TYR A 48 -4.03 -12.18 -28.74
C TYR A 48 -3.69 -10.74 -29.13
N LYS A 49 -3.43 -10.52 -30.42
CA LYS A 49 -3.07 -9.21 -30.99
C LYS A 49 -1.90 -8.53 -30.25
N GLY A 50 -0.84 -9.27 -29.92
CA GLY A 50 0.33 -8.72 -29.21
C GLY A 50 0.16 -8.56 -27.71
N ARG A 51 -0.97 -8.98 -27.13
CA ARG A 51 -1.21 -8.97 -25.68
C ARG A 51 -1.23 -10.40 -25.14
N GLU A 52 -0.42 -10.66 -24.13
CA GLU A 52 -0.48 -11.91 -23.38
C GLU A 52 -1.76 -11.94 -22.53
N PHE A 53 -2.40 -13.12 -22.46
CA PHE A 53 -3.54 -13.35 -21.59
C PHE A 53 -3.33 -14.62 -20.76
N GLU A 54 -3.94 -14.63 -19.58
CA GLU A 54 -3.97 -15.77 -18.68
C GLU A 54 -5.36 -15.86 -18.03
N TYR A 55 -6.01 -17.02 -18.15
CA TYR A 55 -7.31 -17.30 -17.52
C TYR A 55 -7.27 -18.61 -16.76
N ARG A 56 -7.66 -18.55 -15.50
CA ARG A 56 -7.89 -19.73 -14.67
C ARG A 56 -9.34 -20.18 -14.76
N PHE A 57 -9.52 -21.48 -14.91
CA PHE A 57 -10.81 -22.16 -14.90
C PHE A 57 -10.79 -23.19 -13.77
N GLU A 58 -11.83 -23.17 -12.95
CA GLU A 58 -12.04 -24.13 -11.85
C GLU A 58 -13.11 -25.18 -12.21
N GLU A 59 -13.79 -24.97 -13.33
CA GLU A 59 -14.83 -25.84 -13.86
C GLU A 59 -14.50 -26.23 -15.30
N VAL A 60 -15.10 -27.33 -15.76
CA VAL A 60 -14.90 -27.89 -17.09
C VAL A 60 -15.96 -27.35 -18.06
N PHE A 61 -15.52 -26.86 -19.22
CA PHE A 61 -16.40 -26.33 -20.26
C PHE A 61 -16.09 -26.98 -21.61
N ASP A 62 -17.11 -27.32 -22.38
CA ASP A 62 -16.93 -27.81 -23.77
C ASP A 62 -16.47 -26.69 -24.72
N VAL A 63 -16.86 -25.46 -24.40
CA VAL A 63 -16.50 -24.27 -25.16
C VAL A 63 -16.11 -23.15 -24.19
N VAL A 64 -14.96 -22.54 -24.44
CA VAL A 64 -14.51 -21.33 -23.74
C VAL A 64 -14.58 -20.15 -24.69
N GLU A 65 -15.48 -19.21 -24.38
CA GLU A 65 -15.66 -17.97 -25.12
C GLU A 65 -15.13 -16.80 -24.31
N LEU A 66 -14.07 -16.16 -24.81
CA LEU A 66 -13.47 -14.98 -24.19
C LEU A 66 -13.78 -13.77 -25.07
N SER A 67 -14.30 -12.69 -24.49
CA SER A 67 -14.51 -11.46 -25.25
C SER A 67 -13.18 -10.84 -25.64
N GLU A 68 -13.15 -10.17 -26.79
CA GLU A 68 -11.98 -9.41 -27.22
C GLU A 68 -11.59 -8.35 -26.17
N LYS A 69 -12.58 -7.69 -25.55
CA LYS A 69 -12.34 -6.75 -24.44
C LYS A 69 -11.58 -7.42 -23.28
N GLU A 70 -11.98 -8.64 -22.92
CA GLU A 70 -11.35 -9.37 -21.81
C GLU A 70 -9.91 -9.79 -22.17
N LEU A 71 -9.69 -10.25 -23.40
CA LEU A 71 -8.38 -10.65 -23.92
C LEU A 71 -7.37 -9.49 -23.99
N LEU A 72 -7.85 -8.27 -24.25
CA LEU A 72 -7.00 -7.09 -24.40
C LEU A 72 -6.88 -6.26 -23.11
N PHE A 73 -7.65 -6.60 -22.08
CA PHE A 73 -7.69 -5.84 -20.83
C PHE A 73 -6.35 -5.85 -20.08
N GLU A 74 -5.92 -4.66 -19.68
CA GLU A 74 -4.84 -4.46 -18.73
C GLU A 74 -5.33 -3.74 -17.47
N ALA A 75 -4.79 -4.12 -16.31
CA ALA A 75 -5.12 -3.50 -15.03
C ALA A 75 -4.74 -2.01 -14.97
N SER A 76 -3.87 -1.53 -15.88
CA SER A 76 -3.57 -0.10 -16.04
C SER A 76 -4.73 0.70 -16.62
N GLU A 77 -5.79 0.06 -17.13
CA GLU A 77 -7.02 0.73 -17.54
C GLU A 77 -7.89 1.16 -16.35
N LEU A 78 -7.63 0.62 -15.15
CA LEU A 78 -8.32 1.02 -13.91
C LEU A 78 -7.82 2.39 -13.43
N ASP A 79 -8.68 3.12 -12.74
CA ASP A 79 -8.26 4.35 -12.05
C ASP A 79 -7.48 4.00 -10.77
N LEU A 80 -6.15 3.90 -10.91
CA LEU A 80 -5.27 3.56 -9.79
C LEU A 80 -5.29 4.59 -8.67
N LYS A 81 -5.49 5.88 -8.98
CA LYS A 81 -5.58 6.92 -7.95
C LYS A 81 -6.88 6.82 -7.17
N LEU A 82 -7.98 6.47 -7.84
CA LEU A 82 -9.24 6.17 -7.16
C LEU A 82 -9.09 4.96 -6.23
N ILE A 83 -8.40 3.89 -6.67
CA ILE A 83 -8.10 2.74 -5.81
C ILE A 83 -7.31 3.16 -4.55
N GLU A 84 -6.27 3.98 -4.70
CA GLU A 84 -5.50 4.51 -3.55
C GLU A 84 -6.39 5.22 -2.53
N GLN A 85 -7.27 6.12 -3.00
CA GLN A 85 -8.18 6.88 -2.15
C GLN A 85 -9.23 5.99 -1.48
N LEU A 86 -9.79 5.02 -2.21
CA LEU A 86 -10.75 4.06 -1.67
C LEU A 86 -10.13 3.17 -0.59
N ILE A 87 -8.88 2.73 -0.78
CA ILE A 87 -8.15 1.94 0.22
C ILE A 87 -7.88 2.79 1.46
N PHE A 88 -7.44 4.03 1.29
CA PHE A 88 -7.20 4.94 2.41
C PHE A 88 -8.47 5.26 3.20
N HIS A 89 -9.58 5.50 2.50
CA HIS A 89 -10.88 5.71 3.14
C HIS A 89 -11.30 4.48 3.96
N LYS A 90 -11.25 3.29 3.37
CA LYS A 90 -11.59 2.02 4.05
C LYS A 90 -10.66 1.68 5.21
N LEU A 91 -9.38 2.07 5.13
CA LEU A 91 -8.45 1.99 6.24
C LEU A 91 -8.93 2.85 7.41
N ASN A 92 -9.32 4.10 7.16
CA ASN A 92 -9.82 5.00 8.18
C ASN A 92 -11.17 4.56 8.76
N GLU A 93 -12.11 4.07 7.95
CA GLU A 93 -13.36 3.46 8.44
C GLU A 93 -13.05 2.31 9.42
N PHE A 94 -12.07 1.47 9.08
CA PHE A 94 -11.64 0.38 9.95
C PHE A 94 -10.94 0.86 11.23
N ARG A 95 -10.17 1.95 11.18
CA ARG A 95 -9.57 2.54 12.37
C ARG A 95 -10.62 3.12 13.31
N GLU A 96 -11.57 3.87 12.76
CA GLU A 96 -12.69 4.44 13.51
C GLU A 96 -13.55 3.34 14.14
N SER A 97 -13.79 2.23 13.45
CA SER A 97 -14.50 1.07 14.01
C SER A 97 -13.74 0.36 15.14
N ASN A 98 -12.48 0.73 15.41
CA ASN A 98 -11.64 0.23 16.51
C ASN A 98 -11.28 1.36 17.48
N ASP A 99 -12.08 2.43 17.51
CA ASP A 99 -11.91 3.60 18.40
C ASP A 99 -10.57 4.34 18.22
N LEU A 100 -9.96 4.24 17.04
CA LEU A 100 -8.73 4.94 16.69
C LEU A 100 -9.02 6.18 15.83
N LYS A 101 -8.17 7.19 15.96
CA LYS A 101 -8.23 8.39 15.12
C LYS A 101 -7.93 8.03 13.66
N PRO A 102 -8.63 8.64 12.68
CA PRO A 102 -8.29 8.51 11.28
C PRO A 102 -6.90 9.08 11.02
N LEU A 103 -6.18 8.49 10.08
CA LEU A 103 -4.91 9.00 9.57
C LEU A 103 -5.16 10.17 8.64
N ASN A 104 -4.20 11.09 8.56
CA ASN A 104 -4.19 12.15 7.57
C ASN A 104 -3.54 11.68 6.26
N TRP A 105 -4.14 11.98 5.12
CA TRP A 105 -3.55 11.68 3.81
C TRP A 105 -2.30 12.55 3.60
N SER A 106 -1.22 11.93 3.13
CA SER A 106 -0.04 12.65 2.65
C SER A 106 0.31 12.21 1.23
N GLU A 107 0.26 13.17 0.30
CA GLU A 107 0.62 12.92 -1.10
C GLU A 107 2.10 12.53 -1.24
N LYS A 108 3.00 13.14 -0.46
CA LYS A 108 4.43 12.80 -0.50
C LYS A 108 4.69 11.35 -0.06
N ILE A 109 3.93 10.85 0.91
CA ILE A 109 4.00 9.44 1.33
C ILE A 109 3.37 8.54 0.26
N ALA A 110 2.28 8.96 -0.37
CA ALA A 110 1.66 8.22 -1.46
C ALA A 110 2.59 8.09 -2.68
N GLU A 111 3.34 9.13 -3.03
CA GLU A 111 4.37 9.08 -4.06
C GLU A 111 5.46 8.04 -3.75
N ALA A 112 5.93 7.98 -2.50
CA ALA A 112 6.87 6.93 -2.06
C ALA A 112 6.23 5.54 -2.16
N ALA A 113 4.97 5.39 -1.77
CA ALA A 113 4.24 4.12 -1.85
C ALA A 113 3.99 3.67 -3.30
N ARG A 114 3.82 4.60 -4.26
CA ARG A 114 3.72 4.28 -5.69
C ARG A 114 5.05 3.75 -6.22
N GLU A 115 6.15 4.38 -5.84
CA GLU A 115 7.49 3.89 -6.17
C GLU A 115 7.74 2.50 -5.57
N LYS A 116 7.37 2.29 -4.31
CA LYS A 116 7.45 0.97 -3.69
C LYS A 116 6.66 -0.08 -4.46
N SER A 117 5.43 0.26 -4.88
CA SER A 117 4.57 -0.65 -5.65
C SER A 117 5.14 -1.03 -7.01
N MET A 118 5.96 -0.18 -7.63
CA MET A 118 6.72 -0.52 -8.83
C MET A 118 7.80 -1.56 -8.55
N PHE A 119 8.52 -1.46 -7.43
CA PHE A 119 9.53 -2.47 -7.06
C PHE A 119 8.92 -3.85 -6.79
N LEU A 120 7.70 -3.90 -6.24
CA LEU A 120 7.00 -5.16 -5.94
C LEU A 120 6.75 -6.06 -7.17
N VAL A 121 6.84 -5.50 -8.37
CA VAL A 121 6.71 -6.22 -9.64
C VAL A 121 7.85 -7.21 -9.85
N ASN A 122 9.07 -6.83 -9.46
CA ASN A 122 10.25 -7.65 -9.67
C ASN A 122 10.32 -8.76 -8.62
N GLU A 123 10.02 -8.40 -7.38
CA GLU A 123 9.95 -9.31 -6.25
C GLU A 123 8.89 -8.80 -5.26
N PHE A 124 7.96 -9.67 -4.86
CA PHE A 124 6.91 -9.30 -3.91
C PHE A 124 7.44 -9.39 -2.47
N SER A 125 8.27 -8.41 -2.09
CA SER A 125 8.97 -8.33 -0.79
C SER A 125 9.08 -6.90 -0.28
N HIS A 126 9.08 -6.75 1.05
CA HIS A 126 9.34 -5.49 1.75
C HIS A 126 10.74 -4.92 1.43
N ASP A 127 11.68 -5.77 1.02
CA ASP A 127 13.06 -5.38 0.68
C ASP A 127 13.27 -5.15 -0.82
N SER A 128 12.22 -5.32 -1.64
CA SER A 128 12.36 -5.14 -3.09
C SER A 128 12.68 -3.69 -3.43
N GLY A 129 13.81 -3.47 -4.11
CA GLY A 129 14.33 -2.14 -4.44
C GLY A 129 14.77 -1.39 -3.19
N LYS A 130 13.98 -0.38 -2.79
CA LYS A 130 14.18 0.37 -1.55
C LYS A 130 13.03 0.08 -0.58
N ASN A 131 13.32 0.02 0.70
CA ASN A 131 12.29 -0.11 1.74
C ASN A 131 11.59 1.24 2.00
N ALA A 132 10.47 1.23 2.72
CA ALA A 132 9.74 2.47 3.06
C ALA A 132 10.58 3.50 3.83
N TYR A 133 11.50 3.05 4.70
CA TYR A 133 12.34 3.94 5.50
C TYR A 133 13.26 4.77 4.58
N ASP A 134 13.96 4.12 3.65
CA ASP A 134 14.88 4.76 2.70
C ASP A 134 14.11 5.71 1.78
N LEU A 135 12.96 5.27 1.24
CA LEU A 135 12.14 6.07 0.33
C LEU A 135 11.65 7.38 0.95
N LEU A 136 11.31 7.37 2.25
CA LEU A 136 10.87 8.55 2.97
C LEU A 136 12.04 9.49 3.29
N ARG A 137 13.20 8.95 3.71
CA ARG A 137 14.40 9.76 4.00
C ARG A 137 14.92 10.49 2.77
N GLU A 138 14.95 9.83 1.61
CA GLU A 138 15.36 10.46 0.34
C GLU A 138 14.46 11.63 -0.07
N ARG A 139 13.23 11.67 0.46
CA ARG A 139 12.26 12.75 0.25
C ARG A 139 12.30 13.82 1.34
N GLY A 140 13.27 13.74 2.27
CA GLY A 140 13.40 14.65 3.40
C GLY A 140 12.26 14.54 4.42
N ILE A 141 11.57 13.39 4.48
CA ILE A 141 10.50 13.15 5.44
C ILE A 141 11.09 12.50 6.68
N TYR A 142 11.11 13.24 7.79
CA TYR A 142 11.46 12.69 9.09
C TYR A 142 10.23 12.09 9.77
N PHE A 143 10.42 11.00 10.50
CA PHE A 143 9.38 10.30 11.24
C PHE A 143 10.00 9.56 12.43
N LEU A 144 9.18 9.32 13.46
CA LEU A 144 9.57 8.56 14.65
C LEU A 144 9.40 7.05 14.44
N THR A 145 8.41 6.68 13.63
CA THR A 145 8.11 5.28 13.32
C THR A 145 7.44 5.22 11.95
N VAL A 146 7.75 4.18 11.19
CA VAL A 146 7.13 3.86 9.91
C VAL A 146 6.56 2.43 9.94
N GLY A 147 5.44 2.23 9.26
CA GLY A 147 4.87 0.91 8.97
C GLY A 147 4.56 0.76 7.49
N GLU A 148 4.68 -0.46 6.98
CA GLU A 148 4.41 -0.80 5.58
C GLU A 148 3.47 -2.00 5.50
N ASN A 149 2.43 -1.89 4.66
CA ASN A 149 1.66 -3.04 4.20
C ASN A 149 1.75 -3.13 2.68
N ILE A 150 1.97 -4.33 2.16
CA ILE A 150 1.97 -4.61 0.72
C ILE A 150 0.85 -5.57 0.34
N TYR A 151 0.32 -5.43 -0.86
CA TYR A 151 -0.72 -6.31 -1.40
C TYR A 151 -0.55 -6.47 -2.90
N ARG A 152 -0.95 -7.64 -3.41
CA ARG A 152 -1.04 -7.90 -4.85
C ARG A 152 -2.33 -8.64 -5.13
N ILE A 153 -3.06 -8.16 -6.13
CA ILE A 153 -4.15 -8.90 -6.77
C ILE A 153 -3.77 -9.15 -8.23
N SER A 154 -4.06 -10.35 -8.71
CA SER A 154 -3.71 -10.81 -10.06
C SER A 154 -4.90 -11.47 -10.73
N GLY A 155 -4.86 -11.56 -12.06
CA GLY A 155 -5.94 -12.18 -12.84
C GLY A 155 -7.21 -11.33 -12.86
N LEU A 156 -7.06 -10.01 -12.78
CA LEU A 156 -8.17 -9.08 -12.91
C LEU A 156 -8.81 -9.21 -14.29
N LYS A 157 -10.13 -9.08 -14.29
CA LYS A 157 -10.96 -9.13 -15.50
C LYS A 157 -11.43 -7.73 -15.85
N SER A 158 -11.80 -7.53 -17.11
CA SER A 158 -12.32 -6.28 -17.67
C SER A 158 -13.64 -5.78 -17.05
N THR A 159 -14.26 -6.60 -16.21
CA THR A 159 -15.48 -6.30 -15.44
C THR A 159 -15.21 -5.88 -14.00
N VAL A 160 -13.95 -6.01 -13.53
CA VAL A 160 -13.55 -5.58 -12.19
C VAL A 160 -13.67 -4.06 -12.09
N LYS A 161 -14.15 -3.60 -10.93
CA LYS A 161 -14.20 -2.19 -10.56
C LYS A 161 -13.15 -1.87 -9.50
N GLU A 162 -12.79 -0.60 -9.42
CA GLU A 162 -11.85 -0.04 -8.45
C GLU A 162 -12.24 -0.37 -7.01
N GLU A 163 -13.53 -0.30 -6.67
CA GLU A 163 -14.02 -0.61 -5.31
C GLU A 163 -13.74 -2.05 -4.91
N PHE A 164 -13.85 -2.99 -5.86
CA PHE A 164 -13.57 -4.39 -5.58
C PHE A 164 -12.09 -4.61 -5.24
N VAL A 165 -11.18 -3.94 -5.95
CA VAL A 165 -9.74 -4.02 -5.66
C VAL A 165 -9.45 -3.45 -4.27
N ALA A 166 -10.02 -2.29 -3.95
CA ALA A 166 -9.83 -1.64 -2.67
C ALA A 166 -10.37 -2.47 -1.50
N GLU A 167 -11.59 -3.02 -1.63
CA GLU A 167 -12.21 -3.87 -0.62
C GLU A 167 -11.38 -5.15 -0.39
N ARG A 168 -10.98 -5.84 -1.47
CA ARG A 168 -10.15 -7.05 -1.38
C ARG A 168 -8.82 -6.79 -0.70
N CYS A 169 -8.17 -5.67 -1.00
CA CYS A 169 -6.92 -5.26 -0.37
C CYS A 169 -7.06 -5.10 1.14
N VAL A 170 -8.01 -4.25 1.57
CA VAL A 170 -8.23 -3.94 2.99
C VAL A 170 -8.69 -5.17 3.77
N GLU A 171 -9.62 -5.97 3.23
CA GLU A 171 -10.07 -7.20 3.89
C GLU A 171 -8.96 -8.25 4.02
N SER A 172 -8.04 -8.32 3.05
CA SER A 172 -6.87 -9.20 3.14
C SER A 172 -5.91 -8.74 4.23
N TRP A 173 -5.65 -7.43 4.34
CA TRP A 173 -4.83 -6.88 5.42
C TRP A 173 -5.47 -7.09 6.80
N LYS A 174 -6.78 -6.89 6.95
CA LYS A 174 -7.50 -7.13 8.22
C LYS A 174 -7.34 -8.57 8.73
N LYS A 175 -7.26 -9.55 7.84
CA LYS A 175 -7.15 -10.99 8.16
C LYS A 175 -5.72 -11.43 8.48
N SER A 176 -4.71 -10.66 8.10
CA SER A 176 -3.31 -10.94 8.42
C SER A 176 -2.90 -10.24 9.71
N ARG A 177 -2.39 -10.99 10.69
CA ARG A 177 -1.96 -10.42 11.97
C ARG A 177 -0.92 -9.31 11.80
N GLY A 178 0.07 -9.51 10.92
CA GLY A 178 1.12 -8.53 10.65
C GLY A 178 0.55 -7.25 10.03
N HIS A 179 -0.24 -7.40 8.97
CA HIS A 179 -0.83 -6.24 8.27
C HIS A 179 -1.83 -5.49 9.14
N ARG A 180 -2.68 -6.21 9.88
CA ARG A 180 -3.65 -5.63 10.82
C ARG A 180 -2.97 -4.81 11.91
N LYS A 181 -1.79 -5.23 12.39
CA LYS A 181 -1.03 -4.46 13.38
C LYS A 181 -0.67 -3.08 12.85
N VAL A 182 -0.18 -2.98 11.61
CA VAL A 182 0.14 -1.69 10.97
C VAL A 182 -1.10 -0.82 10.85
N MET A 183 -2.25 -1.38 10.45
CA MET A 183 -3.51 -0.64 10.31
C MET A 183 -4.01 -0.03 11.63
N LEU A 184 -3.75 -0.69 12.76
CA LEU A 184 -4.23 -0.29 14.09
C LEU A 184 -3.16 0.42 14.93
N GLN A 185 -1.95 0.59 14.42
CA GLN A 185 -0.90 1.27 15.15
C GLN A 185 -1.16 2.79 15.20
N ASP A 186 -0.64 3.46 16.22
CA ASP A 186 -0.84 4.88 16.47
C ASP A 186 0.02 5.74 15.52
N PHE A 187 -0.34 5.71 14.25
CA PHE A 187 0.21 6.57 13.21
C PHE A 187 -0.61 7.86 13.08
N SER A 188 0.03 8.86 12.48
CA SER A 188 -0.50 10.21 12.28
C SER A 188 -0.91 10.47 10.82
N HIS A 189 -0.12 9.94 9.88
CA HIS A 189 -0.23 10.18 8.46
C HIS A 189 -0.01 8.88 7.71
N ALA A 190 -0.60 8.76 6.52
CA ALA A 190 -0.30 7.68 5.61
C ALA A 190 -0.52 8.09 4.15
N GLY A 191 0.05 7.28 3.25
CA GLY A 191 -0.18 7.34 1.82
C GLY A 191 -0.31 5.93 1.26
N VAL A 192 -1.18 5.77 0.28
CA VAL A 192 -1.36 4.52 -0.47
C VAL A 192 -0.87 4.75 -1.89
N GLY A 193 -0.11 3.82 -2.43
CA GLY A 193 0.35 3.84 -3.81
C GLY A 193 -0.03 2.56 -4.53
N CYS A 194 -0.47 2.71 -5.78
CA CYS A 194 -0.80 1.59 -6.65
C CYS A 194 0.09 1.58 -7.90
N PHE A 195 0.42 0.38 -8.38
CA PHE A 195 1.04 0.17 -9.68
C PHE A 195 0.41 -1.04 -10.40
N ALA A 196 0.13 -0.92 -11.69
CA ALA A 196 -0.45 -2.00 -12.47
C ALA A 196 0.54 -2.55 -13.50
N LYS A 197 0.55 -3.88 -13.66
CA LYS A 197 1.27 -4.57 -14.73
C LYS A 197 0.49 -5.79 -15.19
N GLY A 198 0.24 -5.88 -16.50
CA GLY A 198 -0.62 -6.92 -17.06
C GLY A 198 -2.00 -6.90 -16.39
N LYS A 199 -2.46 -8.06 -15.90
CA LYS A 199 -3.73 -8.20 -15.17
C LYS A 199 -3.60 -8.12 -13.65
N SER A 200 -2.56 -7.44 -13.16
CA SER A 200 -2.25 -7.33 -11.73
C SER A 200 -2.16 -5.89 -11.27
N VAL A 201 -2.59 -5.64 -10.04
CA VAL A 201 -2.36 -4.40 -9.28
C VAL A 201 -1.54 -4.74 -8.04
N TYR A 202 -0.49 -3.97 -7.84
CA TYR A 202 0.39 -3.97 -6.67
C TYR A 202 0.04 -2.73 -5.85
N VAL A 203 -0.12 -2.91 -4.55
CA VAL A 203 -0.54 -1.85 -3.63
C VAL A 203 0.44 -1.81 -2.47
N THR A 204 0.85 -0.60 -2.10
CA THR A 204 1.61 -0.33 -0.87
C THR A 204 0.87 0.71 -0.04
N LEU A 205 0.72 0.47 1.25
CA LEU A 205 0.40 1.47 2.26
C LEU A 205 1.67 1.76 3.05
N ILE A 206 2.04 3.03 3.15
CA ILE A 206 3.08 3.51 4.08
C ILE A 206 2.39 4.43 5.09
N ALA A 207 2.62 4.19 6.38
CA ALA A 207 2.08 4.98 7.48
C ALA A 207 3.21 5.43 8.42
N ILE A 208 3.12 6.64 8.95
CA ILE A 208 4.16 7.21 9.83
C ILE A 208 3.57 7.85 11.08
N LEU A 209 4.39 7.90 12.12
CA LEU A 209 4.19 8.78 13.28
C LEU A 209 5.18 9.94 13.17
N ASN A 210 4.66 11.16 13.01
CA ASN A 210 5.44 12.38 12.86
C ASN A 210 5.35 13.30 14.08
N ASN A 211 4.82 12.85 15.20
CA ASN A 211 4.75 13.63 16.41
C ASN A 211 4.86 12.76 17.66
N TYR A 212 5.21 13.39 18.78
CA TYR A 212 5.09 12.78 20.09
C TYR A 212 4.74 13.83 21.13
N THR A 213 4.22 13.36 22.26
CA THR A 213 3.68 14.20 23.31
C THR A 213 4.27 13.82 24.66
N ILE A 214 4.69 14.81 25.43
CA ILE A 214 5.11 14.68 26.83
C ILE A 214 4.02 15.32 27.70
N SER A 215 3.36 14.51 28.53
CA SER A 215 2.33 14.96 29.47
C SER A 215 2.77 14.68 30.90
N SER A 216 2.82 15.70 31.75
CA SER A 216 3.27 15.56 33.14
C SER A 216 2.80 16.69 34.04
N SER A 217 3.05 16.54 35.34
CA SER A 217 3.03 17.63 36.32
C SER A 217 4.42 18.26 36.37
N PHE A 218 4.52 19.51 35.94
CA PHE A 218 5.77 20.24 35.84
C PHE A 218 5.95 21.22 37.01
N LYS A 219 7.20 21.40 37.43
CA LYS A 219 7.58 22.33 38.51
C LYS A 219 8.25 23.57 37.96
N LYS A 220 7.93 24.72 38.54
CA LYS A 220 8.56 26.00 38.20
C LYS A 220 10.08 25.87 38.26
N GLY A 221 10.75 26.37 37.22
CA GLY A 221 12.21 26.36 37.09
C GLY A 221 12.79 25.07 36.52
N GLN A 222 11.97 24.05 36.22
CA GLN A 222 12.41 22.87 35.50
C GLN A 222 12.76 23.23 34.05
N GLU A 223 13.88 22.70 33.57
CA GLU A 223 14.28 22.74 32.16
C GLU A 223 14.18 21.34 31.56
N ILE A 224 13.56 21.25 30.39
CA ILE A 224 13.35 20.01 29.66
C ILE A 224 14.17 20.11 28.37
N PHE A 225 15.13 19.21 28.23
CA PHE A 225 16.00 19.11 27.06
C PHE A 225 15.46 18.03 26.15
N ILE A 226 15.20 18.40 24.90
CA ILE A 226 14.59 17.50 23.94
C ILE A 226 15.47 17.39 22.72
N GLN A 227 15.90 16.16 22.45
CA GLN A 227 16.65 15.81 21.25
C GLN A 227 15.68 15.81 20.05
N PRO A 228 15.84 16.73 19.07
CA PRO A 228 14.87 16.91 18.00
C PRO A 228 14.92 15.77 16.99
N VAL A 229 16.08 15.16 16.72
CA VAL A 229 16.24 14.05 15.78
C VAL A 229 17.22 13.03 16.33
N ASP A 230 17.14 11.78 15.87
CA ASP A 230 18.09 10.74 16.22
C ASP A 230 19.53 11.06 15.76
N GLU A 231 20.51 10.41 16.38
CA GLU A 231 21.93 10.65 16.13
C GLU A 231 22.39 10.22 14.71
N GLU A 232 21.61 9.39 14.02
CA GLU A 232 21.88 8.89 12.66
C GLU A 232 21.28 9.81 11.57
N PHE A 233 20.54 10.85 11.98
CA PHE A 233 19.95 11.81 11.06
C PHE A 233 20.97 12.83 10.58
N GLU A 234 21.54 12.58 9.40
CA GLU A 234 22.37 13.53 8.67
C GLU A 234 21.49 14.52 7.89
N GLY A 235 21.22 15.70 8.47
CA GLY A 235 20.44 16.75 7.83
C GLY A 235 19.86 17.76 8.81
N VAL A 236 18.94 18.60 8.31
CA VAL A 236 18.10 19.47 9.15
C VAL A 236 16.63 19.18 8.89
N VAL A 237 15.82 19.24 9.95
CA VAL A 237 14.37 19.04 9.88
C VAL A 237 13.65 20.24 10.49
N LYS A 238 12.48 20.57 9.95
CA LYS A 238 11.58 21.53 10.58
C LYS A 238 10.92 20.88 11.78
N VAL A 239 10.91 21.55 12.93
CA VAL A 239 10.23 21.06 14.13
C VAL A 239 9.26 22.13 14.63
N ARG A 240 8.05 21.71 15.02
CA ARG A 240 7.09 22.57 15.67
C ARG A 240 6.85 22.09 17.08
N VAL A 241 7.07 22.97 18.05
CA VAL A 241 6.78 22.72 19.47
C VAL A 241 5.49 23.42 19.85
N ARG A 242 4.55 22.69 20.45
CA ARG A 242 3.30 23.24 21.00
C ARG A 242 3.19 22.89 22.46
N THR A 243 2.77 23.85 23.27
CA THR A 243 2.64 23.66 24.71
C THR A 243 1.26 24.04 25.20
N ASN A 244 0.71 23.29 26.16
CA ASN A 244 -0.57 23.57 26.79
C ASN A 244 -0.48 23.39 28.33
N PRO A 245 -0.83 24.39 29.15
CA PRO A 245 -1.25 25.74 28.76
C PRO A 245 -0.06 26.58 28.29
N LYS A 246 -0.27 27.39 27.23
CA LYS A 246 0.80 28.18 26.58
C LYS A 246 1.59 29.10 27.52
N ASN A 247 0.97 29.57 28.60
CA ASN A 247 1.60 30.45 29.59
C ASN A 247 2.32 29.71 30.73
N CYS A 248 2.39 28.38 30.68
CA CYS A 248 3.21 27.61 31.61
C CYS A 248 4.64 27.40 31.11
N PHE A 249 4.86 27.50 29.80
CA PHE A 249 6.12 27.13 29.17
C PHE A 249 6.70 28.30 28.38
N GLU A 250 8.01 28.45 28.44
CA GLU A 250 8.80 29.21 27.49
C GLU A 250 9.59 28.20 26.65
N VAL A 251 9.54 28.33 25.32
CA VAL A 251 10.22 27.44 24.40
C VAL A 251 11.26 28.27 23.66
N GLU A 252 12.52 27.84 23.72
CA GLU A 252 13.57 28.38 22.85
C GLU A 252 13.57 27.53 21.58
N ASP A 253 12.84 27.96 20.54
CA ASP A 253 12.73 27.24 19.28
C ASP A 253 13.40 27.92 18.08
N LYS A 254 14.08 27.10 17.28
CA LYS A 254 14.53 27.39 15.92
C LYS A 254 13.51 26.86 14.93
N GLU A 255 13.53 27.36 13.69
CA GLU A 255 12.69 26.80 12.64
C GLU A 255 13.20 25.42 12.16
N PHE A 256 14.52 25.22 12.15
CA PHE A 256 15.17 24.00 11.68
C PHE A 256 16.16 23.48 12.72
N TYR A 257 16.24 22.17 12.83
CA TYR A 257 17.10 21.46 13.78
C TYR A 257 17.90 20.36 13.10
N SER A 258 19.16 20.24 13.49
CA SER A 258 20.03 19.11 13.21
C SER A 258 20.15 18.19 14.43
N LYS A 259 20.90 17.10 14.28
CA LYS A 259 21.28 16.22 15.39
C LYS A 259 22.13 16.93 16.47
N ASP A 260 22.81 18.03 16.14
CA ASP A 260 23.65 18.79 17.06
C ASP A 260 22.87 19.86 17.85
N ASP A 261 21.59 20.05 17.53
CA ASP A 261 20.72 21.01 18.21
C ASP A 261 19.90 20.35 19.33
N VAL A 262 19.50 21.14 20.33
CA VAL A 262 18.61 20.73 21.41
C VAL A 262 17.48 21.74 21.55
N ILE A 263 16.26 21.25 21.72
CA ILE A 263 15.10 22.08 22.07
C ILE A 263 15.06 22.22 23.60
N VAL A 264 15.01 23.46 24.09
CA VAL A 264 14.89 23.74 25.53
C VAL A 264 13.52 24.29 25.84
N VAL A 265 12.79 23.60 26.72
CA VAL A 265 11.50 24.05 27.26
C VAL A 265 11.65 24.38 28.74
N ARG A 266 11.42 25.65 29.10
CA ARG A 266 11.48 26.14 30.49
C ARG A 266 10.09 26.22 31.09
N VAL A 267 9.94 25.72 32.31
CA VAL A 267 8.67 25.74 33.05
C VAL A 267 8.59 27.00 33.90
N LEU A 268 7.68 27.91 33.55
CA LEU A 268 7.54 29.24 34.17
C LEU A 268 6.79 29.21 35.51
N ARG A 269 5.94 28.20 35.72
CA ARG A 269 5.14 27.99 36.94
C ARG A 269 4.73 26.54 37.07
N ASP A 270 4.39 26.12 38.30
CA ASP A 270 3.82 24.80 38.53
C ASP A 270 2.54 24.62 37.68
N CYS A 271 2.47 23.56 36.89
CA CYS A 271 1.29 23.24 36.11
C CYS A 271 1.27 21.75 35.72
N ASP A 272 0.06 21.21 35.54
CA ASP A 272 -0.12 20.02 34.71
C ASP A 272 -0.18 20.48 33.26
N GLY A 273 0.63 19.89 32.40
CA GLY A 273 0.75 20.38 31.03
C GLY A 273 1.18 19.32 30.02
N VAL A 274 1.20 19.77 28.78
CA VAL A 274 1.47 18.95 27.60
C VAL A 274 2.46 19.70 26.70
N ILE A 275 3.52 19.03 26.27
CA ILE A 275 4.47 19.49 25.26
C ILE A 275 4.35 18.52 24.08
N GLU A 276 3.90 19.02 22.93
CA GLU A 276 3.79 18.27 21.67
C GLU A 276 4.91 18.72 20.73
N ILE A 277 5.58 17.74 20.12
CA ILE A 277 6.60 17.95 19.10
C ILE A 277 6.13 17.31 17.81
N GLU A 278 6.10 18.09 16.74
CA GLU A 278 5.61 17.70 15.43
C GLU A 278 6.68 17.95 14.35
N TYR A 279 6.89 16.97 13.47
CA TYR A 279 7.74 17.02 12.29
C TYR A 279 6.86 17.23 11.05
N PRO A 280 6.79 18.45 10.48
CA PRO A 280 5.93 18.73 9.34
C PRO A 280 6.33 17.94 8.09
N LEU A 281 5.33 17.58 7.28
CA LEU A 281 5.48 16.87 6.00
C LEU A 281 5.73 17.79 4.82
#